data_AF-A0A7V1LSG5-F1
#
_entry.id   AF-A0A7V1LSG5-F1
#
_cell.length_a   1.000
_cell.length_b   1.000
_cell.length_c   1.000
_cell.angle_alpha   90.00
_cell.angle_beta   90.00
_cell.angle_gamma   90.00
#
_symmetry.space_group_name_H-M   'P 1'
#
loop_
_entity.id
_entity.type
_entity.pdbx_description
1 polymer ?
#
loop_
_entity_poly.entity_id
_entity_poly.type
_entity_poly.pdbx_seq_one_letter_code
_entity_poly.pdbx_strand_id
1 'polypeptide(L)'
;MDKTKTKHNTEQLILEAARKVFIRKGLEGARMQEIADEAGINKALLHYYFRSKEKLFNHIFEAAINGIFDGVNESIHEEGDVFVFIETFVSSYLSTLQANPFIPNF
;
A
#
# COMPACT_ATOMS: atom_id res chain seq x y z
N MET A 1 -9.04 13.43 -26.77
CA MET A 1 -8.46 12.45 -25.82
C MET A 1 -8.79 12.92 -24.41
N ASP A 2 -9.53 12.09 -23.68
CA ASP A 2 -10.09 12.39 -22.35
C ASP A 2 -8.97 12.38 -21.29
N LYS A 3 -8.69 13.55 -20.71
CA LYS A 3 -7.59 13.77 -19.73
C LYS A 3 -7.78 12.96 -18.44
N THR A 4 -8.99 12.46 -18.19
CA THR A 4 -9.36 11.73 -16.97
C THR A 4 -8.83 10.29 -16.98
N LYS A 5 -8.80 9.62 -18.15
CA LYS A 5 -8.27 8.25 -18.29
C LYS A 5 -6.76 8.15 -18.12
N THR A 6 -6.01 9.18 -18.56
CA THR A 6 -4.54 9.18 -18.48
C THR A 6 -4.05 9.39 -17.04
N LYS A 7 -4.76 10.20 -16.25
CA LYS A 7 -4.41 10.47 -14.84
C LYS A 7 -4.46 9.22 -13.97
N HIS A 8 -5.56 8.46 -14.08
CA HIS A 8 -5.75 7.24 -13.29
C HIS A 8 -4.68 6.20 -13.57
N ASN A 9 -4.25 6.10 -14.83
CA ASN A 9 -3.17 5.19 -15.23
C ASN A 9 -1.81 5.64 -14.65
N THR A 10 -1.51 6.93 -14.66
CA THR A 10 -0.23 7.44 -14.12
C THR A 10 -0.11 7.23 -12.62
N GLU A 11 -1.19 7.47 -11.87
CA GLU A 11 -1.21 7.22 -10.42
C GLU A 11 -0.96 5.75 -10.10
N GLN A 12 -1.58 4.83 -10.83
CA GLN A 12 -1.34 3.39 -10.67
C GLN A 12 0.11 3.00 -10.96
N LEU A 13 0.71 3.54 -12.04
CA LEU A 13 2.13 3.33 -12.35
C LEU A 13 3.05 3.79 -11.22
N ILE A 14 2.75 4.95 -10.62
CA ILE A 14 3.50 5.46 -9.48
C ILE A 14 3.38 4.53 -8.28
N LEU A 15 2.17 4.08 -7.95
CA LEU A 15 1.91 3.21 -6.80
C LEU A 15 2.61 1.84 -6.95
N GLU A 16 2.59 1.25 -8.14
CA GLU A 16 3.28 -0.01 -8.43
C GLU A 16 4.80 0.13 -8.34
N ALA A 17 5.36 1.19 -8.93
CA ALA A 17 6.78 1.48 -8.85
C ALA A 17 7.23 1.72 -7.41
N ALA A 18 6.45 2.49 -6.65
CA ALA A 18 6.72 2.79 -5.25
C ALA A 18 6.70 1.51 -4.39
N ARG A 19 5.72 0.62 -4.57
CA ARG A 19 5.69 -0.70 -3.90
C ARG A 19 6.99 -1.46 -4.13
N LYS A 20 7.44 -1.60 -5.38
CA LYS A 20 8.70 -2.30 -5.70
C LYS A 20 9.92 -1.67 -5.03
N VAL A 21 10.00 -0.34 -5.05
CA VAL A 21 11.13 0.38 -4.42
C VAL A 21 11.09 0.21 -2.90
N PHE A 22 9.93 0.34 -2.27
CA PHE A 22 9.77 0.15 -0.82
C PHE A 22 10.06 -1.29 -0.38
N ILE A 23 9.65 -2.31 -1.14
CA ILE A 23 10.01 -3.72 -0.85
C ILE A 23 11.54 -3.88 -0.85
N ARG A 24 12.24 -3.28 -1.81
CA ARG A 24 13.69 -3.45 -1.95
C ARG A 24 14.51 -2.66 -0.93
N LYS A 25 14.02 -1.49 -0.48
CA LYS A 25 14.85 -0.51 0.25
C LYS A 25 14.24 -0.01 1.57
N GLY A 26 13.03 -0.42 1.89
CA GLY A 26 12.24 0.16 2.98
C GLY A 26 11.89 1.62 2.72
N LEU A 27 11.15 2.23 3.66
CA LEU A 27 10.80 3.65 3.61
C LEU A 27 12.04 4.54 3.64
N GLU A 28 12.96 4.32 4.59
CA GLU A 28 14.15 5.14 4.78
C GLU A 28 15.09 5.10 3.57
N GLY A 29 15.37 3.91 3.02
CA GLY A 29 16.30 3.72 1.92
C GLY A 29 15.75 4.14 0.55
N ALA A 30 14.44 4.24 0.38
CA ALA A 30 13.82 4.66 -0.87
C ALA A 30 13.98 6.17 -1.13
N ARG A 31 14.16 6.54 -2.41
CA ARG A 31 14.19 7.93 -2.87
C ARG A 31 13.10 8.19 -3.90
N MET A 32 12.51 9.38 -3.87
CA MET A 32 11.50 9.82 -4.85
C MET A 32 12.01 9.76 -6.31
N GLN A 33 13.30 10.00 -6.54
CA GLN A 33 13.86 9.88 -7.89
C GLN A 33 13.79 8.43 -8.40
N GLU A 34 14.15 7.46 -7.57
CA GLU A 34 14.16 6.04 -7.95
C GLU A 34 12.75 5.53 -8.25
N ILE A 35 11.74 6.04 -7.52
CA ILE A 35 10.34 5.72 -7.78
C ILE A 35 9.89 6.30 -9.13
N ALA A 36 10.30 7.55 -9.44
CA ALA A 36 9.99 8.17 -10.72
C ALA A 36 10.64 7.40 -11.88
N ASP A 37 11.90 6.99 -11.71
CA ASP A 37 12.66 6.21 -12.70
C ASP A 37 12.00 4.83 -12.92
N GLU A 38 11.63 4.11 -11.85
CA GLU A 38 10.91 2.83 -11.93
C GLU A 38 9.53 2.97 -12.58
N ALA A 39 8.84 4.10 -12.37
CA ALA A 39 7.55 4.40 -12.99
C ALA A 39 7.67 4.92 -14.45
N GLY A 40 8.89 5.19 -14.94
CA GLY A 40 9.10 5.77 -16.27
C GLY A 40 8.58 7.19 -16.42
N ILE A 41 8.52 7.96 -15.32
CA ILE A 41 8.04 9.36 -15.32
C ILE A 41 9.10 10.31 -14.77
N ASN A 42 8.93 11.60 -15.00
CA ASN A 42 9.79 12.59 -14.36
C ASN A 42 9.40 12.83 -12.89
N LYS A 43 10.37 13.22 -12.07
CA LYS A 43 10.20 13.49 -10.64
C LYS A 43 9.22 14.63 -10.32
N ALA A 44 9.09 15.63 -11.20
CA ALA A 44 8.12 16.71 -10.99
C ALA A 44 6.67 16.21 -11.12
N LEU A 45 6.41 15.29 -12.07
CA LEU A 45 5.12 14.63 -12.21
C LEU A 45 4.83 13.73 -11.01
N LEU A 46 5.82 12.98 -10.51
CA LEU A 46 5.67 12.23 -9.27
C LEU A 46 5.26 13.16 -8.10
N HIS A 47 5.95 14.29 -7.92
CA HIS A 47 5.61 15.26 -6.87
C HIS A 47 4.26 15.95 -7.05
N TYR A 48 3.74 16.00 -8.28
CA TYR A 48 2.39 16.47 -8.55
C TYR A 48 1.33 15.54 -7.95
N TYR A 49 1.49 14.22 -8.10
CA TYR A 49 0.58 13.23 -7.49
C TYR A 49 0.87 13.05 -5.99
N PHE A 50 2.12 12.83 -5.62
CA PHE A 50 2.54 12.53 -4.26
C PHE A 50 3.61 13.51 -3.78
N ARG A 51 3.20 14.44 -2.90
CA ARG A 51 4.06 15.54 -2.43
C ARG A 51 5.31 15.06 -1.71
N SER A 52 5.26 13.94 -1.01
CA SER A 52 6.39 13.38 -0.28
C SER A 52 6.41 11.85 -0.32
N LYS A 53 7.57 11.27 0.02
CA LYS A 53 7.77 9.83 0.10
C LYS A 53 6.88 9.19 1.16
N GLU A 54 6.71 9.88 2.29
CA GLU A 54 5.91 9.46 3.43
C GLU A 54 4.43 9.43 3.06
N LYS A 55 3.94 10.44 2.33
CA LYS A 55 2.54 10.44 1.86
C LYS A 55 2.26 9.30 0.88
N LEU A 56 3.19 9.03 -0.03
CA LEU A 56 3.09 7.91 -0.96
C LEU A 56 3.12 6.56 -0.22
N PHE A 57 4.03 6.42 0.75
CA PHE A 57 4.10 5.24 1.60
C PHE A 57 2.80 5.03 2.38
N ASN A 58 2.30 6.06 3.05
CA ASN A 58 1.05 5.99 3.82
C ASN A 58 -0.12 5.60 2.94
N HIS A 59 -0.23 6.13 1.72
CA HIS A 59 -1.30 5.76 0.80
C HIS A 59 -1.27 4.27 0.41
N ILE A 60 -0.07 3.74 0.16
CA ILE A 60 0.12 2.32 -0.13
C ILE A 60 -0.15 1.47 1.12
N PHE A 61 0.27 1.94 2.28
CA PHE A 61 0.12 1.27 3.57
C PHE A 61 -1.35 1.20 4.01
N GLU A 62 -2.10 2.30 3.91
CA GLU A 62 -3.54 2.36 4.19
C GLU A 62 -4.31 1.35 3.33
N ALA A 63 -4.01 1.29 2.04
CA ALA A 63 -4.64 0.32 1.14
C ALA A 63 -4.36 -1.13 1.54
N ALA A 64 -3.17 -1.42 2.07
CA ALA A 64 -2.82 -2.76 2.54
C ALA A 64 -3.45 -3.11 3.90
N ILE A 65 -3.49 -2.15 4.83
CA ILE A 65 -4.08 -2.32 6.17
C ILE A 65 -5.60 -2.47 6.10
N ASN A 66 -6.28 -1.78 5.18
CA ASN A 66 -7.74 -1.91 5.02
C ASN A 66 -8.17 -3.36 4.75
N GLY A 67 -7.35 -4.14 4.03
CA GLY A 67 -7.61 -5.57 3.82
C GLY A 67 -7.64 -6.39 5.12
N ILE A 68 -6.91 -5.96 6.17
CA ILE A 68 -6.96 -6.60 7.48
C ILE A 68 -8.33 -6.36 8.11
N PHE A 69 -8.78 -5.10 8.13
CA PHE A 69 -10.02 -4.68 8.76
C PHE A 69 -11.25 -5.25 8.05
N ASP A 70 -11.21 -5.41 6.73
CA ASP A 70 -12.32 -6.02 5.97
C ASP A 70 -12.59 -7.45 6.43
N GLY A 71 -11.55 -8.28 6.59
CA GLY A 71 -11.71 -9.66 7.09
C GLY A 71 -12.13 -9.76 8.56
N VAL A 72 -11.78 -8.75 9.37
CA VAL A 72 -12.11 -8.71 10.80
C VAL A 72 -13.54 -8.24 11.04
N ASN A 73 -14.02 -7.26 10.27
CA ASN A 73 -15.36 -6.70 10.43
C ASN A 73 -16.47 -7.73 10.17
N GLU A 74 -16.22 -8.72 9.30
CA GLU A 74 -17.14 -9.86 9.08
C GLU A 74 -17.23 -10.81 10.29
N SER A 75 -16.23 -10.79 11.18
CA SER A 75 -16.17 -11.69 12.36
C SER A 75 -16.70 -11.06 13.65
N ILE A 76 -16.89 -9.73 13.67
CA ILE A 76 -17.37 -9.01 14.85
C ILE A 76 -18.90 -9.05 14.84
N HIS A 77 -19.45 -10.11 15.43
CA HIS A 77 -20.86 -10.17 15.85
C HIS A 77 -20.93 -10.14 17.38
N GLU A 78 -22.02 -9.59 17.95
CA GLU A 78 -22.19 -9.35 19.40
C GLU A 78 -22.07 -10.61 20.29
N GLU A 79 -22.14 -11.81 19.69
CA GLU A 79 -22.00 -13.12 20.38
C GLU A 79 -20.80 -13.95 19.86
N GLY A 80 -19.82 -13.35 19.19
CA GLY A 80 -18.69 -14.05 18.60
C GLY A 80 -17.70 -14.64 19.63
N ASP A 81 -17.24 -15.87 19.40
CA ASP A 81 -16.18 -16.50 20.19
C ASP A 81 -14.84 -15.74 19.97
N VAL A 82 -14.20 -15.32 21.07
CA VAL A 82 -12.91 -14.63 21.05
C VAL A 82 -11.83 -15.45 20.34
N PHE A 83 -11.87 -16.78 20.39
CA PHE A 83 -10.93 -17.64 19.68
C PHE A 83 -11.13 -17.56 18.18
N VAL A 84 -12.38 -17.56 17.70
CA VAL A 84 -12.71 -17.37 16.28
C VAL A 84 -12.26 -15.99 15.80
N PHE A 85 -12.47 -14.96 16.61
CA PHE A 85 -11.97 -13.62 16.31
C PHE A 85 -10.44 -13.60 16.16
N ILE A 86 -9.71 -14.21 17.09
CA ILE A 86 -8.24 -14.28 17.03
C ILE A 86 -7.79 -15.06 15.78
N GLU A 87 -8.43 -16.18 15.45
CA GLU A 87 -8.12 -16.97 14.26
C GLU A 87 -8.33 -16.17 12.97
N THR A 88 -9.47 -15.46 12.82
CA THR A 88 -9.72 -14.63 11.65
C THR A 88 -8.75 -13.45 11.58
N PHE A 89 -8.49 -12.78 12.70
CA PHE A 89 -7.55 -11.68 12.75
C PHE A 89 -6.15 -12.12 12.33
N VAL A 90 -5.63 -13.20 12.92
CA VAL A 90 -4.29 -13.74 12.59
C VAL A 90 -4.23 -14.16 11.13
N SER A 91 -5.26 -14.84 10.61
CA SER A 91 -5.32 -15.25 9.20
C SER A 91 -5.32 -14.06 8.25
N SER A 92 -6.11 -13.02 8.56
CA SER A 92 -6.20 -11.78 7.78
C SER A 92 -4.88 -10.98 7.82
N TYR A 93 -4.27 -10.90 9.01
CA TYR A 93 -2.97 -10.27 9.21
C TYR A 93 -1.85 -10.97 8.43
N LEU A 94 -1.74 -12.30 8.56
CA LEU A 94 -0.72 -13.08 7.85
C LEU A 94 -0.89 -13.00 6.33
N SER A 95 -2.13 -13.07 5.83
CA SER A 95 -2.43 -12.91 4.40
C SER A 95 -2.00 -11.53 3.90
N THR A 96 -2.25 -10.49 4.70
CA THR A 96 -1.84 -9.12 4.36
C THR A 96 -0.32 -8.97 4.33
N LEU A 97 0.40 -9.54 5.30
CA LEU A 97 1.87 -9.52 5.32
C LEU A 97 2.47 -10.25 4.12
N GLN A 98 1.91 -11.40 3.73
CA GLN A 98 2.36 -12.16 2.56
C GLN A 98 2.15 -11.37 1.25
N ALA A 99 1.00 -10.70 1.12
CA ALA A 99 0.68 -9.89 -0.05
C ALA A 99 1.47 -8.56 -0.10
N ASN A 100 1.97 -8.07 1.05
CA ASN A 100 2.62 -6.77 1.18
C ASN A 100 3.95 -6.85 1.95
N PRO A 101 5.02 -7.45 1.37
CA PRO A 101 6.30 -7.65 2.06
C PRO A 101 7.05 -6.36 2.45
N PHE A 102 6.57 -5.19 2.01
CA PHE A 102 7.11 -3.88 2.40
C PHE A 102 6.55 -3.38 3.73
N ILE A 103 5.48 -3.99 4.26
CA ILE A 103 4.98 -3.69 5.58
C ILE A 103 6.05 -4.14 6.59
N PRO A 104 6.53 -3.24 7.47
CA PRO A 104 7.46 -3.63 8.52
C PRO A 104 6.84 -4.72 9.39
N ASN A 105 7.55 -5.84 9.54
CA ASN A 105 7.27 -6.83 10.57
C ASN A 105 7.90 -6.29 11.87
N PHE A 106 7.08 -5.99 12.87
CA PHE A 106 7.55 -5.59 14.21
C PHE A 106 7.70 -6.81 15.11
#